data_AF-A0A1B9FQZ0-F1
#
_entry.id   AF-A0A1B9FQZ0-F1
#
_cell.length_a   1.000
_cell.length_b   1.000
_cell.length_c   1.000
_cell.angle_alpha   90.00
_cell.angle_beta   90.00
_cell.angle_gamma   90.00
#
_symmetry.space_group_name_H-M   'P 1'
#
loop_
_entity.id
_entity.type
_entity.pdbx_description
1 polymer ?
#
loop_
_entity_poly.entity_id
_entity_poly.type
_entity_poly.pdbx_seq_one_letter_code
_entity_poly.pdbx_strand_id
1 'polypeptide(L)'
;MRIPIATLLIQAILEAPYEPSDVSALTVMATVAGSSFIDVLIQSLMLDTGNHLFSINLRLLLAILPYAPLVLTPKVPLMAIILGRAISWRDRPFIDHSSALRDGFTRTELPEPSLHWEVSSSAIEMELELPEHLKPRRIAQLFIIAMYGAWPSNVIAFVRDPVSYIRGKNVASVYAVDWDKVWTPGVLATRMEPLIRDFRLHPSLVVFTSTAELADDKRWDRVDAAEFIARSQALSNSDQQGLAGAGLFDQDEPLSSSQIDSASANTSNRLAKENELLRLEAKFTSRVRRQYLYHIGRLHKTSLRLNNDEAEIHSFVNRLKAQTTQIAELTAQLSQTRTEASQAQQKHVKWQGQLREKVASFREEKATWQTEAARIRAELSEAHATVKSQREELAEVKNERFKLQNRLTEAEPKIRHISDYETRMKQLTESQRLWDDDVQRCKNALQEAEAAKAKVHESQAINLLERKVPVNNDNRAENRRASPTLTTTAAPKDLEVYVNLLEQAKKRTDELERENLEASNIVDGEPDKSFIFED
;
A
#
# COMPACT_ATOMS: atom_id res chain seq x y z
N MET A 1 -44.98 76.18 9.54
CA MET A 1 -43.75 75.82 10.30
C MET A 1 -43.21 74.41 10.03
N ARG A 2 -44.04 73.38 9.72
CA ARG A 2 -43.56 71.98 9.64
C ARG A 2 -42.44 71.71 8.62
N ILE A 3 -42.53 72.26 7.40
CA ILE A 3 -41.53 72.00 6.33
C ILE A 3 -40.09 72.36 6.76
N PRO A 4 -39.76 73.59 7.21
CA PRO A 4 -38.41 73.91 7.70
C PRO A 4 -37.89 72.99 8.81
N ILE A 5 -38.77 72.58 9.75
CA ILE A 5 -38.38 71.68 10.84
C ILE A 5 -38.01 70.30 10.28
N ALA A 6 -38.81 69.76 9.35
CA ALA A 6 -38.53 68.48 8.71
C ALA A 6 -37.23 68.52 7.88
N THR A 7 -37.00 69.60 7.11
CA THR A 7 -35.75 69.78 6.33
C THR A 7 -34.51 69.85 7.24
N LEU A 8 -34.56 70.63 8.33
CA LEU A 8 -33.46 70.73 9.30
C LEU A 8 -33.19 69.39 10.01
N LEU A 9 -34.22 68.61 10.33
CA LEU A 9 -34.06 67.28 10.93
C LEU A 9 -33.44 66.27 9.96
N ILE A 10 -33.84 66.29 8.67
CA ILE A 10 -33.16 65.51 7.63
C ILE A 10 -31.70 65.94 7.50
N GLN A 11 -31.41 67.24 7.50
CA GLN A 11 -30.04 67.75 7.43
C GLN A 11 -29.20 67.23 8.60
N ALA A 12 -29.66 67.40 9.84
CA ALA A 12 -28.95 66.93 11.03
C ALA A 12 -28.73 65.40 11.02
N ILE A 13 -29.72 64.62 10.59
CA ILE A 13 -29.61 63.15 10.46
C ILE A 13 -28.61 62.75 9.37
N LEU A 14 -28.55 63.47 8.25
CA LEU A 14 -27.61 63.16 7.16
C LEU A 14 -26.18 63.64 7.46
N GLU A 15 -26.02 64.73 8.21
CA GLU A 15 -24.72 65.27 8.65
C GLU A 15 -24.13 64.52 9.85
N ALA A 16 -24.95 63.90 10.69
CA ALA A 16 -24.50 63.09 11.81
C ALA A 16 -23.49 62.01 11.34
N PRO A 17 -22.27 61.96 11.90
CA PRO A 17 -21.25 61.01 11.49
C PRO A 17 -21.74 59.57 11.67
N TYR A 18 -21.26 58.70 10.79
CA TYR A 18 -21.71 57.32 10.72
C TYR A 18 -20.70 56.46 10.00
N GLU A 19 -20.24 55.43 10.71
CA GLU A 19 -19.51 54.31 10.15
C GLU A 19 -20.50 53.15 9.95
N PRO A 20 -20.52 52.48 8.79
CA PRO A 20 -21.37 51.30 8.60
C PRO A 20 -21.11 50.12 9.57
N SER A 21 -20.02 50.17 10.33
CA SER A 21 -19.71 49.29 11.47
C SER A 21 -20.49 49.60 12.76
N ASP A 22 -21.14 50.77 12.85
CA ASP A 22 -21.87 51.20 14.05
C ASP A 22 -23.06 50.26 14.36
N VAL A 23 -23.16 49.84 15.63
CA VAL A 23 -24.34 49.09 16.10
C VAL A 23 -25.57 49.97 15.89
N SER A 24 -26.52 49.53 15.05
CA SER A 24 -27.59 50.41 14.55
C SER A 24 -28.44 51.04 15.67
N ALA A 25 -28.62 50.34 16.79
CA ALA A 25 -29.31 50.83 17.99
C ALA A 25 -28.61 52.00 18.71
N LEU A 26 -27.31 52.25 18.47
CA LEU A 26 -26.55 53.38 19.02
C LEU A 26 -26.54 54.60 18.10
N THR A 27 -27.08 54.50 16.89
CA THR A 27 -27.08 55.59 15.92
C THR A 27 -28.10 56.67 16.28
N VAL A 28 -27.83 57.93 15.89
CA VAL A 28 -28.77 59.06 16.04
C VAL A 28 -30.15 58.74 15.45
N MET A 29 -30.19 57.96 14.37
CA MET A 29 -31.43 57.52 13.72
C MET A 29 -32.28 56.63 14.64
N ALA A 30 -31.66 55.71 15.37
CA ALA A 30 -32.36 54.87 16.36
C ALA A 30 -32.84 55.68 17.57
N THR A 31 -32.03 56.64 18.05
CA THR A 31 -32.44 57.58 19.10
C THR A 31 -33.66 58.40 18.68
N VAL A 32 -33.69 58.89 17.43
CA VAL A 32 -34.85 59.62 16.88
C VAL A 32 -36.07 58.69 16.75
N ALA A 33 -35.90 57.44 16.31
CA ALA A 33 -36.98 56.45 16.21
C ALA A 33 -37.63 56.09 17.57
N GLY A 34 -36.86 56.15 18.66
CA GLY A 34 -37.33 55.97 20.02
C GLY A 34 -37.92 57.23 20.69
N SER A 35 -37.78 58.40 20.05
CA SER A 35 -38.28 59.67 20.57
C SER A 35 -39.72 59.95 20.12
N SER A 36 -40.47 60.74 20.90
CA SER A 36 -41.86 61.15 20.57
C SER A 36 -42.00 61.94 19.27
N PHE A 37 -40.90 62.41 18.68
CA PHE A 37 -40.91 63.00 17.33
C PHE A 37 -41.40 62.00 16.28
N ILE A 38 -41.14 60.68 16.45
CA ILE A 38 -41.58 59.67 15.47
C ILE A 38 -43.11 59.60 15.36
N ASP A 39 -43.82 59.84 16.46
CA ASP A 39 -45.28 59.81 16.51
C ASP A 39 -45.87 61.06 15.85
N VAL A 40 -45.25 62.23 16.06
CA VAL A 40 -45.58 63.49 15.36
C VAL A 40 -45.32 63.38 13.85
N LEU A 41 -44.21 62.73 13.45
CA LEU A 41 -43.89 62.47 12.04
C LEU A 41 -44.93 61.54 11.40
N ILE A 42 -45.33 60.48 12.10
CA ILE A 42 -46.36 59.53 11.64
C ILE A 42 -47.75 60.19 11.58
N GLN A 43 -48.12 61.03 12.55
CA GLN A 43 -49.37 61.81 12.51
C GLN A 43 -49.40 62.77 11.32
N SER A 44 -48.33 63.54 11.08
CA SER A 44 -48.21 64.40 9.90
C SER A 44 -48.31 63.60 8.59
N LEU A 45 -47.66 62.43 8.51
CA LEU A 45 -47.78 61.51 7.38
C LEU A 45 -49.15 60.84 7.22
N MET A 46 -50.02 60.82 8.24
CA MET A 46 -51.41 60.35 8.10
C MET A 46 -52.40 61.47 7.79
N LEU A 47 -52.15 62.70 8.26
CA LEU A 47 -53.15 63.77 8.31
C LEU A 47 -52.87 64.97 7.40
N ASP A 48 -51.60 65.33 7.16
CA ASP A 48 -51.27 66.55 6.42
C ASP A 48 -51.40 66.37 4.90
N THR A 49 -51.96 67.39 4.23
CA THR A 49 -52.25 67.41 2.78
C THR A 49 -51.18 68.13 1.96
N GLY A 50 -50.20 68.79 2.59
CA GLY A 50 -49.01 69.32 1.92
C GLY A 50 -48.25 68.22 1.16
N ASN A 51 -48.10 68.40 -0.16
CA ASN A 51 -47.45 67.43 -1.05
C ASN A 51 -45.92 67.43 -0.87
N HIS A 52 -45.31 68.61 -0.73
CA HIS A 52 -43.88 68.76 -0.45
C HIS A 52 -43.58 68.29 0.97
N LEU A 53 -44.42 68.64 1.95
CA LEU A 53 -44.31 68.16 3.32
C LEU A 53 -44.40 66.62 3.39
N PHE A 54 -45.29 66.00 2.64
CA PHE A 54 -45.39 64.54 2.58
C PHE A 54 -44.14 63.89 1.96
N SER A 55 -43.62 64.41 0.84
CA SER A 55 -42.33 63.94 0.26
C SER A 55 -41.18 64.02 1.28
N ILE A 56 -41.06 65.16 1.97
CA ILE A 56 -39.97 65.43 2.92
C ILE A 56 -40.13 64.55 4.19
N ASN A 57 -41.34 64.42 4.73
CA ASN A 57 -41.57 63.56 5.90
C ASN A 57 -41.40 62.06 5.57
N LEU A 58 -41.81 61.62 4.38
CA LEU A 58 -41.63 60.23 3.95
C LEU A 58 -40.15 59.92 3.72
N ARG A 59 -39.39 60.90 3.22
CA ARG A 59 -37.92 60.88 3.14
C ARG A 59 -37.26 60.77 4.50
N LEU A 60 -37.73 61.52 5.50
CA LEU A 60 -37.24 61.47 6.87
C LEU A 60 -37.50 60.10 7.51
N LEU A 61 -38.71 59.55 7.37
CA LEU A 61 -39.05 58.20 7.83
C LEU A 61 -38.16 57.13 7.15
N LEU A 62 -37.91 57.25 5.85
CA LEU A 62 -37.01 56.38 5.09
C LEU A 62 -35.53 56.48 5.52
N ALA A 63 -35.08 57.63 6.01
CA ALA A 63 -33.73 57.80 6.56
C ALA A 63 -33.58 57.18 7.96
N ILE A 64 -34.69 57.02 8.70
CA ILE A 64 -34.72 56.45 10.06
C ILE A 64 -34.91 54.92 10.03
N LEU A 65 -35.82 54.44 9.17
CA LEU A 65 -36.33 53.06 9.19
C LEU A 65 -35.25 51.95 9.20
N PRO A 66 -34.18 51.99 8.39
CA PRO A 66 -33.15 50.94 8.35
C PRO A 66 -32.42 50.70 9.67
N TYR A 67 -32.37 51.69 10.58
CA TYR A 67 -31.57 51.65 11.80
C TYR A 67 -32.37 51.19 13.03
N ALA A 68 -33.70 51.22 12.97
CA ALA A 68 -34.58 50.94 14.09
C ALA A 68 -35.87 50.18 13.73
N PRO A 69 -35.83 49.13 12.88
CA PRO A 69 -37.04 48.40 12.48
C PRO A 69 -37.78 47.75 13.67
N LEU A 70 -37.07 47.30 14.71
CA LEU A 70 -37.70 46.80 15.94
C LEU A 70 -38.56 47.89 16.62
N VAL A 71 -38.02 49.10 16.79
CA VAL A 71 -38.71 50.25 17.42
C VAL A 71 -39.91 50.75 16.60
N LEU A 72 -39.88 50.50 15.28
CA LEU A 72 -40.97 50.82 14.36
C LEU A 72 -41.98 49.68 14.18
N THR A 73 -41.65 48.44 14.56
CA THR A 73 -42.54 47.27 14.37
C THR A 73 -43.92 47.44 15.05
N PRO A 74 -44.04 47.99 16.27
CA PRO A 74 -45.34 48.34 16.86
C PRO A 74 -46.13 49.40 16.09
N LYS A 75 -45.45 50.25 15.30
CA LYS A 75 -46.05 51.35 14.52
C LYS A 75 -46.43 50.94 13.09
N VAL A 76 -46.15 49.70 12.68
CA VAL A 76 -46.43 49.18 11.32
C VAL A 76 -47.90 49.34 10.89
N PRO A 77 -48.93 49.16 11.75
CA PRO A 77 -50.31 49.43 11.35
C PRO A 77 -50.57 50.89 10.93
N LEU A 78 -49.89 51.87 11.57
CA LEU A 78 -49.95 53.28 11.18
C LEU A 78 -49.13 53.54 9.91
N MET A 79 -47.96 52.92 9.78
CA MET A 79 -47.14 52.98 8.57
C MET A 79 -47.83 52.31 7.36
N ALA A 80 -48.75 51.38 7.58
CA ALA A 80 -49.63 50.85 6.54
C ALA A 80 -50.69 51.87 6.09
N ILE A 81 -51.27 52.67 7.00
CA ILE A 81 -52.14 53.80 6.63
C ILE A 81 -51.35 54.82 5.77
N ILE A 82 -50.11 55.13 6.16
CA ILE A 82 -49.19 55.97 5.35
C ILE A 82 -48.90 55.34 3.98
N LEU A 83 -48.74 54.01 3.91
CA LEU A 83 -48.56 53.28 2.64
C LEU A 83 -49.80 53.41 1.74
N GLY A 84 -51.01 53.29 2.31
CA GLY A 84 -52.26 53.51 1.59
C GLY A 84 -52.38 54.94 1.05
N ARG A 85 -51.95 55.95 1.82
CA ARG A 85 -51.84 57.34 1.35
C ARG A 85 -50.81 57.46 0.22
N ALA A 86 -49.60 56.91 0.38
CA ALA A 86 -48.52 57.01 -0.60
C ALA A 86 -48.86 56.33 -1.94
N ILE A 87 -49.51 55.15 -1.91
CA ILE A 87 -50.01 54.45 -3.11
C ILE A 87 -51.11 55.26 -3.80
N SER A 88 -51.99 55.93 -3.04
CA SER A 88 -53.00 56.81 -3.61
C SER A 88 -52.41 58.08 -4.22
N TRP A 89 -51.43 58.68 -3.54
CA TRP A 89 -50.81 59.96 -3.87
C TRP A 89 -49.82 59.90 -5.06
N ARG A 90 -49.16 58.74 -5.26
CA ARG A 90 -48.08 58.48 -6.24
C ARG A 90 -48.24 59.18 -7.60
N ASP A 91 -49.43 59.11 -8.19
CA ASP A 91 -49.77 59.71 -9.50
C ASP A 91 -50.93 60.72 -9.40
N ARG A 92 -51.39 61.03 -8.18
CA ARG A 92 -52.60 61.82 -7.91
C ARG A 92 -52.40 62.67 -6.64
N PRO A 93 -51.90 63.92 -6.76
CA PRO A 93 -51.49 64.71 -5.60
C PRO A 93 -52.66 64.99 -4.64
N PHE A 94 -52.30 65.32 -3.40
CA PHE A 94 -53.29 65.64 -2.38
C PHE A 94 -54.00 66.96 -2.67
N ILE A 95 -55.30 66.99 -2.40
CA ILE A 95 -56.12 68.20 -2.30
C ILE A 95 -56.66 68.36 -0.88
N ASP A 96 -56.77 69.61 -0.46
CA ASP A 96 -57.37 69.98 0.83
C ASP A 96 -58.86 69.62 0.88
N HIS A 97 -59.36 69.27 2.07
CA HIS A 97 -60.73 68.78 2.25
C HIS A 97 -61.82 69.80 1.81
N SER A 98 -61.50 71.09 1.84
CA SER A 98 -62.33 72.21 1.36
C SER A 98 -62.35 72.37 -0.17
N SER A 99 -61.44 71.72 -0.89
CA SER A 99 -61.39 71.79 -2.35
C SER A 99 -62.46 70.91 -2.99
N ALA A 100 -63.05 71.38 -4.08
CA ALA A 100 -63.99 70.59 -4.87
C ALA A 100 -63.31 69.32 -5.41
N LEU A 101 -64.01 68.18 -5.30
CA LEU A 101 -63.50 66.90 -5.77
C LEU A 101 -63.28 66.93 -7.29
N ARG A 102 -62.09 66.51 -7.73
CA ARG A 102 -61.70 66.43 -9.14
C ARG A 102 -61.07 65.07 -9.43
N ASP A 103 -61.31 64.52 -10.61
CA ASP A 103 -60.53 63.35 -11.05
C ASP A 103 -59.05 63.74 -11.25
N GLY A 104 -58.15 62.76 -11.11
CA GLY A 104 -56.70 62.98 -11.08
C GLY A 104 -56.11 63.37 -9.71
N PHE A 105 -56.93 63.59 -8.68
CA PHE A 105 -56.46 63.97 -7.33
C PHE A 105 -56.80 62.92 -6.26
N THR A 106 -56.19 63.06 -5.08
CA THR A 106 -56.47 62.25 -3.88
C THR A 106 -56.90 63.17 -2.74
N ARG A 107 -58.08 62.95 -2.16
CA ARG A 107 -58.52 63.64 -0.94
C ARG A 107 -57.94 62.95 0.28
N THR A 108 -57.62 63.70 1.33
CA THR A 108 -57.41 63.15 2.68
C THR A 108 -58.60 63.56 3.54
N GLU A 109 -59.10 62.63 4.34
CA GLU A 109 -60.24 62.89 5.22
C GLU A 109 -59.80 63.65 6.47
N LEU A 110 -60.72 64.39 7.09
CA LEU A 110 -60.40 65.24 8.24
C LEU A 110 -59.93 64.38 9.43
N PRO A 111 -59.00 64.88 10.28
CA PRO A 111 -58.61 64.19 11.50
C PRO A 111 -59.81 63.90 12.41
N GLU A 112 -59.76 62.80 13.15
CA GLU A 112 -60.66 62.54 14.27
C GLU A 112 -60.59 63.73 15.27
N PRO A 113 -61.71 64.37 15.69
CA PRO A 113 -61.68 65.62 16.45
C PRO A 113 -60.93 65.54 17.79
N SER A 114 -60.82 64.34 18.38
CA SER A 114 -60.07 64.09 19.62
C SER A 114 -58.54 64.18 19.48
N LEU A 115 -58.01 64.16 18.25
CA LEU A 115 -56.57 64.30 18.00
C LEU A 115 -56.09 65.74 18.06
N HIS A 116 -56.99 66.72 17.99
CA HIS A 116 -56.69 68.17 17.97
C HIS A 116 -55.61 68.59 16.94
N TRP A 117 -55.47 67.84 15.84
CA TRP A 117 -54.41 68.07 14.84
C TRP A 117 -54.78 69.18 13.84
N GLU A 118 -54.02 70.26 13.85
CA GLU A 118 -54.07 71.30 12.81
C GLU A 118 -53.47 70.75 11.50
N VAL A 119 -54.28 70.63 10.44
CA VAL A 119 -53.85 70.08 9.14
C VAL A 119 -52.99 71.10 8.37
N SER A 120 -51.78 70.69 7.97
CA SER A 120 -50.92 71.50 7.09
C SER A 120 -51.43 71.42 5.65
N SER A 121 -52.21 72.42 5.25
CA SER A 121 -52.88 72.51 3.95
C SER A 121 -51.92 72.60 2.75
N SER A 122 -52.35 72.01 1.62
CA SER A 122 -51.66 72.07 0.33
C SER A 122 -51.59 73.49 -0.26
N ALA A 123 -52.62 74.31 -0.04
CA ALA A 123 -52.71 75.69 -0.53
C ALA A 123 -51.70 76.67 0.13
N ILE A 124 -50.99 76.22 1.17
CA ILE A 124 -49.96 77.01 1.88
C ILE A 124 -48.55 76.66 1.35
N GLU A 125 -48.40 75.61 0.54
CA GLU A 125 -47.10 75.24 -0.03
C GLU A 125 -46.71 76.16 -1.20
N MET A 126 -45.44 76.60 -1.18
CA MET A 126 -44.85 77.32 -2.30
C MET A 126 -44.50 76.33 -3.41
N GLU A 127 -44.93 76.60 -4.63
CA GLU A 127 -44.63 75.75 -5.81
C GLU A 127 -43.10 75.72 -6.06
N LEU A 128 -42.50 74.56 -5.82
CA LEU A 128 -41.07 74.31 -5.93
C LEU A 128 -40.88 73.02 -6.76
N GLU A 129 -39.89 72.98 -7.65
CA GLU A 129 -39.54 71.69 -8.25
C GLU A 129 -38.84 70.81 -7.20
N LEU A 130 -39.41 69.64 -6.93
CA LEU A 130 -38.80 68.63 -6.07
C LEU A 130 -37.72 67.87 -6.86
N PRO A 131 -36.49 67.72 -6.33
CA PRO A 131 -35.48 66.84 -6.91
C PRO A 131 -36.01 65.42 -7.11
N GLU A 132 -35.46 64.71 -8.10
CA GLU A 132 -36.01 63.44 -8.61
C GLU A 132 -36.31 62.40 -7.51
N HIS A 133 -35.43 62.31 -6.50
CA HIS A 133 -35.61 61.39 -5.38
C HIS A 133 -36.78 61.72 -4.44
N LEU A 134 -37.27 62.97 -4.43
CA LEU A 134 -38.43 63.45 -3.66
C LEU A 134 -39.71 63.49 -4.48
N LYS A 135 -39.64 63.34 -5.82
CA LYS A 135 -40.85 63.35 -6.67
C LYS A 135 -41.79 62.20 -6.25
N PRO A 136 -43.13 62.42 -6.23
CA PRO A 136 -44.07 61.49 -5.59
C PRO A 136 -43.91 60.03 -6.00
N ARG A 137 -43.68 59.79 -7.29
CA ARG A 137 -43.52 58.44 -7.85
C ARG A 137 -42.31 57.69 -7.29
N ARG A 138 -41.15 58.34 -7.16
CA ARG A 138 -39.90 57.70 -6.67
C ARG A 138 -39.90 57.57 -5.15
N ILE A 139 -40.34 58.59 -4.40
CA ILE A 139 -40.33 58.51 -2.93
C ILE A 139 -41.39 57.51 -2.40
N ALA A 140 -42.56 57.41 -3.05
CA ALA A 140 -43.53 56.36 -2.75
C ALA A 140 -42.98 54.96 -3.08
N GLN A 141 -42.31 54.80 -4.23
CA GLN A 141 -41.65 53.53 -4.60
C GLN A 141 -40.60 53.12 -3.55
N LEU A 142 -39.74 54.05 -3.10
CA LEU A 142 -38.75 53.77 -2.04
C LEU A 142 -39.41 53.37 -0.71
N PHE A 143 -40.56 53.97 -0.36
CA PHE A 143 -41.32 53.57 0.83
C PHE A 143 -41.94 52.18 0.69
N ILE A 144 -42.49 51.84 -0.48
CA ILE A 144 -42.98 50.48 -0.78
C ILE A 144 -41.84 49.46 -0.68
N ILE A 145 -40.65 49.76 -1.21
CA ILE A 145 -39.46 48.90 -1.14
C ILE A 145 -39.05 48.66 0.33
N ALA A 146 -38.96 49.71 1.14
CA ALA A 146 -38.61 49.58 2.56
C ALA A 146 -39.69 48.82 3.36
N MET A 147 -40.97 49.13 3.15
CA MET A 147 -42.09 48.45 3.81
C MET A 147 -42.20 46.98 3.43
N TYR A 148 -41.94 46.61 2.17
CA TYR A 148 -41.97 45.20 1.72
C TYR A 148 -40.70 44.43 2.10
N GLY A 149 -39.54 45.07 2.19
CA GLY A 149 -38.34 44.46 2.79
C GLY A 149 -38.50 44.22 4.30
N ALA A 150 -39.19 45.12 5.00
CA ALA A 150 -39.41 45.04 6.44
C ALA A 150 -40.60 44.16 6.85
N TRP A 151 -41.82 44.41 6.38
CA TRP A 151 -43.03 43.71 6.83
C TRP A 151 -43.93 43.30 5.64
N PRO A 152 -43.44 42.41 4.75
CA PRO A 152 -44.17 42.01 3.54
C PRO A 152 -45.52 41.38 3.83
N SER A 153 -45.66 40.59 4.90
CA SER A 153 -46.93 39.94 5.25
C SER A 153 -47.99 40.95 5.70
N ASN A 154 -47.56 42.02 6.39
CA ASN A 154 -48.43 43.15 6.73
C ASN A 154 -48.75 44.03 5.52
N VAL A 155 -47.78 44.30 4.62
CA VAL A 155 -47.99 45.02 3.36
C VAL A 155 -49.05 44.32 2.50
N ILE A 156 -48.89 43.03 2.24
CA ILE A 156 -49.84 42.25 1.42
C ILE A 156 -51.22 42.19 2.09
N ALA A 157 -51.29 41.96 3.40
CA ALA A 157 -52.55 41.89 4.11
C ALA A 157 -53.33 43.22 4.06
N PHE A 158 -52.66 44.35 4.30
CA PHE A 158 -53.25 45.69 4.23
C PHE A 158 -53.68 46.08 2.81
N VAL A 159 -52.84 45.86 1.80
CA VAL A 159 -53.17 46.22 0.41
C VAL A 159 -54.36 45.42 -0.12
N ARG A 160 -54.49 44.14 0.28
CA ARG A 160 -55.58 43.26 -0.13
C ARG A 160 -56.92 43.64 0.51
N ASP A 161 -56.93 43.92 1.80
CA ASP A 161 -58.11 44.37 2.55
C ASP A 161 -57.68 45.33 3.68
N PRO A 162 -57.67 46.66 3.42
CA PRO A 162 -57.16 47.62 4.38
C PRO A 162 -58.07 47.72 5.60
N VAL A 163 -59.37 47.54 5.43
CA VAL A 163 -60.36 47.73 6.51
C VAL A 163 -60.30 46.56 7.49
N SER A 164 -60.31 45.32 7.01
CA SER A 164 -60.17 44.15 7.89
C SER A 164 -58.80 44.08 8.53
N TYR A 165 -57.74 44.52 7.82
CA TYR A 165 -56.40 44.65 8.42
C TYR A 165 -56.39 45.67 9.56
N ILE A 166 -56.88 46.89 9.35
CA ILE A 166 -56.90 47.95 10.36
C ILE A 166 -57.73 47.53 11.58
N ARG A 167 -58.93 46.98 11.36
CA ARG A 167 -59.79 46.42 12.43
C ARG A 167 -59.08 45.29 13.19
N GLY A 168 -58.50 44.33 12.48
CA GLY A 168 -57.75 43.21 13.08
C GLY A 168 -56.44 43.58 13.78
N LYS A 169 -55.98 44.83 13.63
CA LYS A 169 -54.81 45.39 14.34
C LYS A 169 -55.22 46.35 15.48
N ASN A 170 -56.51 46.52 15.76
CA ASN A 170 -57.06 47.41 16.79
C ASN A 170 -56.54 48.86 16.69
N VAL A 171 -56.37 49.39 15.47
CA VAL A 171 -55.95 50.78 15.28
C VAL A 171 -57.11 51.71 15.64
N ALA A 172 -56.84 52.73 16.46
CA ALA A 172 -57.80 53.77 16.81
C ALA A 172 -58.26 54.57 15.56
N SER A 173 -59.40 55.27 15.66
CA SER A 173 -59.84 56.17 14.61
C SER A 173 -58.83 57.31 14.42
N VAL A 174 -58.38 57.51 13.18
CA VAL A 174 -57.45 58.59 12.81
C VAL A 174 -58.16 59.70 12.04
N TYR A 175 -59.26 59.37 11.37
CA TYR A 175 -60.07 60.28 10.56
C TYR A 175 -61.50 60.35 11.12
N ALA A 176 -62.18 61.47 10.94
CA ALA A 176 -63.58 61.67 11.35
C ALA A 176 -64.61 60.86 10.54
N VAL A 177 -64.19 59.79 9.86
CA VAL A 177 -65.03 58.89 9.05
C VAL A 177 -64.58 57.44 9.22
N ASP A 178 -65.52 56.51 9.17
CA ASP A 178 -65.24 55.07 9.28
C ASP A 178 -64.26 54.59 8.20
N TRP A 179 -63.43 53.61 8.54
CA TRP A 179 -62.42 53.03 7.65
C TRP A 179 -62.98 52.50 6.31
N ASP A 180 -64.25 52.07 6.28
CA ASP A 180 -64.94 51.64 5.05
C ASP A 180 -65.14 52.78 4.02
N LYS A 181 -65.01 54.04 4.45
CA LYS A 181 -65.16 55.25 3.62
C LYS A 181 -63.82 55.82 3.14
N VAL A 182 -62.70 55.44 3.77
CA VAL A 182 -61.35 55.99 3.49
C VAL A 182 -60.79 55.45 2.18
N TRP A 183 -61.02 54.17 1.86
CA TRP A 183 -60.67 53.55 0.58
C TRP A 183 -61.79 52.66 0.08
N THR A 184 -62.27 52.92 -1.14
CA THR A 184 -63.17 52.01 -1.85
C THR A 184 -62.52 50.62 -1.98
N PRO A 185 -63.24 49.50 -1.75
CA PRO A 185 -62.70 48.16 -1.84
C PRO A 185 -61.92 47.90 -3.14
N GLY A 186 -60.75 47.24 -3.02
CA GLY A 186 -59.87 46.90 -4.13
C GLY A 186 -58.96 48.02 -4.66
N VAL A 187 -59.23 49.31 -4.40
CA VAL A 187 -58.47 50.42 -5.01
C VAL A 187 -56.97 50.40 -4.69
N LEU A 188 -56.59 50.01 -3.47
CA LEU A 188 -55.18 49.86 -3.11
C LEU A 188 -54.52 48.68 -3.84
N ALA A 189 -55.23 47.55 -3.97
CA ALA A 189 -54.74 46.39 -4.72
C ALA A 189 -54.49 46.73 -6.20
N THR A 190 -55.46 47.35 -6.89
CA THR A 190 -55.32 47.75 -8.30
C THR A 190 -54.16 48.74 -8.55
N ARG A 191 -53.86 49.62 -7.59
CA ARG A 191 -52.73 50.57 -7.70
C ARG A 191 -51.36 49.96 -7.35
N MET A 192 -51.36 48.93 -6.51
CA MET A 192 -50.16 48.23 -6.03
C MET A 192 -49.74 47.05 -6.92
N GLU A 193 -50.69 46.37 -7.56
CA GLU A 193 -50.46 45.27 -8.51
C GLU A 193 -49.36 45.58 -9.56
N PRO A 194 -49.42 46.71 -10.31
CA PRO A 194 -48.36 47.05 -11.27
C PRO A 194 -47.02 47.45 -10.63
N LEU A 195 -46.97 47.76 -9.33
CA LEU A 195 -45.72 48.03 -8.62
C LEU A 195 -45.05 46.73 -8.16
N ILE A 196 -45.83 45.82 -7.57
CA ILE A 196 -45.31 44.60 -6.96
C ILE A 196 -45.01 43.50 -7.99
N ARG A 197 -45.49 43.65 -9.23
CA ARG A 197 -45.13 42.76 -10.35
C ARG A 197 -43.62 42.66 -10.58
N ASP A 198 -42.88 43.75 -10.32
CA ASP A 198 -41.42 43.80 -10.47
C ASP A 198 -40.67 43.34 -9.20
N PHE A 199 -41.38 42.88 -8.17
CA PHE A 199 -40.79 42.43 -6.91
C PHE A 199 -40.65 40.91 -6.85
N ARG A 200 -39.57 40.46 -6.23
CA ARG A 200 -39.31 39.06 -5.87
C ARG A 200 -40.11 38.71 -4.62
N LEU A 201 -40.70 37.51 -4.60
CA LEU A 201 -41.46 37.00 -3.45
C LEU A 201 -40.57 36.96 -2.20
N HIS A 202 -40.91 37.74 -1.17
CA HIS A 202 -40.13 37.74 0.07
C HIS A 202 -40.35 36.42 0.86
N PRO A 203 -39.28 35.69 1.26
CA PRO A 203 -39.41 34.37 1.90
C PRO A 203 -40.30 34.31 3.15
N SER A 204 -40.35 35.38 3.95
CA SER A 204 -41.24 35.46 5.13
C SER A 204 -42.72 35.24 4.83
N LEU A 205 -43.19 35.50 3.61
CA LEU A 205 -44.58 35.26 3.21
C LEU A 205 -44.99 33.77 3.26
N VAL A 206 -44.01 32.85 3.28
CA VAL A 206 -44.24 31.40 3.43
C VAL A 206 -44.37 30.99 4.90
N VAL A 207 -43.81 31.78 5.83
CA VAL A 207 -43.62 31.41 7.24
C VAL A 207 -44.52 32.22 8.18
N PHE A 208 -44.78 33.49 7.87
CA PHE A 208 -45.43 34.44 8.77
C PHE A 208 -46.78 34.92 8.25
N THR A 209 -47.79 34.88 9.13
CA THR A 209 -48.98 35.72 8.98
C THR A 209 -48.65 37.18 9.31
N SER A 210 -49.53 38.12 8.96
CA SER A 210 -49.36 39.53 9.34
C SER A 210 -49.30 39.74 10.87
N THR A 211 -49.90 38.86 11.68
CA THR A 211 -49.78 38.90 13.15
C THR A 211 -48.46 38.31 13.64
N ALA A 212 -48.05 37.14 13.13
CA ALA A 212 -46.78 36.51 13.51
C ALA A 212 -45.56 37.37 13.11
N GLU A 213 -45.61 38.04 11.96
CA GLU A 213 -44.53 38.92 11.47
C GLU A 213 -44.25 40.13 12.38
N LEU A 214 -45.24 40.59 13.18
CA LEU A 214 -45.04 41.68 14.15
C LEU A 214 -44.63 41.19 15.55
N ALA A 215 -44.56 39.87 15.77
CA ALA A 215 -44.20 39.24 17.04
C ALA A 215 -42.82 38.58 17.02
N ASP A 216 -42.13 38.57 15.88
CA ASP A 216 -40.77 38.04 15.73
C ASP A 216 -39.73 39.14 15.92
N ASP A 217 -39.53 39.55 17.19
CA ASP A 217 -38.49 40.53 17.55
C ASP A 217 -37.08 40.05 17.18
N LYS A 218 -36.84 38.73 17.29
CA LYS A 218 -35.55 38.07 17.03
C LYS A 218 -35.08 38.23 15.58
N ARG A 219 -36.00 38.49 14.66
CA ARG A 219 -35.70 38.89 13.28
C ARG A 219 -34.74 40.06 13.20
N TRP A 220 -34.78 40.97 14.18
CA TRP A 220 -34.04 42.23 14.16
C TRP A 220 -32.69 42.18 14.91
N ASP A 221 -32.43 41.14 15.73
CA ASP A 221 -31.23 40.97 16.58
C ASP A 221 -29.88 41.13 15.85
N ARG A 222 -29.87 40.91 14.52
CA ARG A 222 -28.66 40.93 13.68
C ARG A 222 -28.78 41.84 12.45
N VAL A 223 -29.79 42.71 12.40
CA VAL A 223 -30.05 43.53 11.20
C VAL A 223 -29.14 44.76 11.19
N ASP A 224 -28.08 44.65 10.39
CA ASP A 224 -27.27 45.76 9.89
C ASP A 224 -28.11 46.64 8.94
N ALA A 225 -28.14 47.96 9.17
CA ALA A 225 -28.86 48.92 8.34
C ALA A 225 -28.42 48.89 6.85
N ALA A 226 -27.15 48.57 6.56
CA ALA A 226 -26.65 48.44 5.20
C ALA A 226 -27.18 47.16 4.52
N GLU A 227 -27.21 46.03 5.24
CA GLU A 227 -27.87 44.80 4.79
C GLU A 227 -29.38 44.98 4.62
N PHE A 228 -30.04 45.70 5.52
CA PHE A 228 -31.47 46.02 5.40
C PHE A 228 -31.76 46.75 4.08
N ILE A 229 -30.99 47.80 3.76
CA ILE A 229 -31.18 48.58 2.53
C ILE A 229 -30.88 47.70 1.31
N ALA A 230 -29.74 47.00 1.31
CA ALA A 230 -29.33 46.16 0.18
C ALA A 230 -30.32 45.02 -0.10
N ARG A 231 -30.80 44.33 0.94
CA ARG A 231 -31.82 43.28 0.83
C ARG A 231 -33.17 43.84 0.37
N SER A 232 -33.61 44.96 0.94
CA SER A 232 -34.88 45.59 0.56
C SER A 232 -34.89 45.96 -0.92
N GLN A 233 -33.81 46.60 -1.37
CA GLN A 233 -33.65 47.02 -2.77
C GLN A 233 -33.48 45.81 -3.71
N ALA A 234 -32.74 44.76 -3.32
CA ALA A 234 -32.57 43.54 -4.12
C ALA A 234 -33.85 42.69 -4.29
N LEU A 235 -34.91 42.95 -3.52
CA LEU A 235 -36.23 42.37 -3.75
C LEU A 235 -36.97 43.07 -4.89
N SER A 236 -36.74 44.36 -5.11
CA SER A 236 -37.29 45.09 -6.25
C SER A 236 -36.33 44.96 -7.43
N ASN A 237 -36.77 44.47 -8.59
CA ASN A 237 -35.90 44.40 -9.76
C ASN A 237 -35.63 45.78 -10.41
N SER A 238 -35.99 46.87 -9.73
CA SER A 238 -36.09 48.23 -10.27
C SER A 238 -34.77 48.98 -10.54
N ASP A 239 -33.60 48.39 -10.28
CA ASP A 239 -32.31 49.10 -10.42
C ASP A 239 -31.13 48.21 -10.84
N GLN A 240 -31.30 47.39 -11.90
CA GLN A 240 -30.15 46.92 -12.71
C GLN A 240 -29.72 47.90 -13.82
N GLN A 241 -30.53 48.91 -14.14
CA GLN A 241 -30.23 49.88 -15.19
C GLN A 241 -29.65 51.21 -14.65
N GLY A 242 -30.06 51.65 -13.45
CA GLY A 242 -29.61 52.94 -12.89
C GLY A 242 -28.12 53.00 -12.52
N LEU A 243 -27.54 51.92 -11.99
CA LEU A 243 -26.11 51.89 -11.61
C LEU A 243 -25.15 51.86 -12.81
N ALA A 244 -25.61 51.44 -14.00
CA ALA A 244 -24.78 51.41 -15.20
C ALA A 244 -24.63 52.80 -15.87
N GLY A 245 -25.60 53.69 -15.68
CA GLY A 245 -25.54 55.08 -16.18
C GLY A 245 -24.78 56.04 -15.26
N ALA A 246 -24.59 55.69 -13.99
CA ALA A 246 -23.81 56.49 -13.04
C ALA A 246 -22.30 56.19 -13.17
N GLY A 247 -21.69 56.65 -14.25
CA GLY A 247 -20.26 56.51 -14.50
C GLY A 247 -19.41 57.03 -13.33
N LEU A 248 -18.33 56.31 -12.97
CA LEU A 248 -17.37 56.78 -11.95
C LEU A 248 -16.54 57.99 -12.42
N PHE A 249 -16.61 58.31 -13.70
CA PHE A 249 -16.04 59.50 -14.33
C PHE A 249 -17.09 60.07 -15.28
N ASP A 250 -17.66 61.22 -14.92
CA ASP A 250 -18.22 62.16 -15.88
C ASP A 250 -18.04 63.56 -15.29
N GLN A 251 -17.56 64.51 -16.10
CA GLN A 251 -17.23 65.86 -15.67
C GLN A 251 -17.87 66.90 -16.60
N ASP A 252 -18.60 67.83 -15.98
CA ASP A 252 -18.81 69.19 -16.45
C ASP A 252 -19.46 69.38 -17.84
N GLU A 253 -20.75 69.04 -17.94
CA GLU A 253 -21.65 69.53 -19.00
C GLU A 253 -22.02 71.01 -18.73
N PRO A 254 -21.74 71.97 -19.64
CA PRO A 254 -21.85 73.40 -19.34
C PRO A 254 -23.27 73.95 -19.53
N LEU A 255 -23.95 74.23 -18.41
CA LEU A 255 -25.29 74.84 -18.38
C LEU A 255 -25.36 76.16 -19.20
N SER A 256 -26.14 76.13 -20.28
CA SER A 256 -26.43 77.31 -21.09
C SER A 256 -27.36 78.29 -20.37
N SER A 257 -26.91 79.53 -20.18
CA SER A 257 -27.64 80.55 -19.43
C SER A 257 -28.56 81.37 -20.34
N SER A 258 -29.84 81.42 -20.01
CA SER A 258 -30.82 82.32 -20.63
C SER A 258 -31.59 83.11 -19.57
N GLN A 259 -31.40 84.43 -19.64
CA GLN A 259 -32.22 85.56 -19.15
C GLN A 259 -33.26 85.33 -18.03
N ILE A 260 -33.29 86.26 -17.05
CA ILE A 260 -34.48 87.08 -16.72
C ILE A 260 -34.11 88.16 -15.68
N ASP A 261 -34.47 89.41 -15.98
CA ASP A 261 -34.35 90.55 -15.07
C ASP A 261 -35.53 90.66 -14.08
N SER A 262 -35.39 91.51 -13.06
CA SER A 262 -36.43 91.95 -12.10
C SER A 262 -37.05 90.91 -11.14
N ALA A 263 -37.01 89.61 -11.42
CA ALA A 263 -37.56 88.57 -10.52
C ALA A 263 -36.61 88.13 -9.37
N SER A 264 -35.41 88.71 -9.32
CA SER A 264 -34.20 88.20 -8.64
C SER A 264 -34.39 87.75 -7.17
N ALA A 265 -35.12 88.48 -6.34
CA ALA A 265 -35.27 88.11 -4.92
C ALA A 265 -36.11 86.83 -4.72
N ASN A 266 -37.17 86.63 -5.51
CA ASN A 266 -38.02 85.45 -5.42
C ASN A 266 -37.40 84.24 -6.13
N THR A 267 -36.72 84.44 -7.27
CA THR A 267 -35.96 83.37 -7.92
C THR A 267 -34.78 82.93 -7.05
N SER A 268 -34.03 83.86 -6.44
CA SER A 268 -32.95 83.53 -5.49
C SER A 268 -33.46 82.73 -4.29
N ASN A 269 -34.57 83.13 -3.66
CA ASN A 269 -35.19 82.35 -2.58
C ASN A 269 -35.73 80.98 -3.01
N ARG A 270 -36.15 80.81 -4.27
CA ARG A 270 -36.57 79.51 -4.83
C ARG A 270 -35.34 78.61 -5.05
N LEU A 271 -34.35 79.12 -5.77
CA LEU A 271 -33.09 78.44 -6.08
C LEU A 271 -32.30 78.08 -4.82
N ALA A 272 -32.33 78.90 -3.77
CA ALA A 272 -31.69 78.59 -2.49
C ALA A 272 -32.28 77.33 -1.84
N LYS A 273 -33.62 77.20 -1.79
CA LYS A 273 -34.33 76.02 -1.26
C LYS A 273 -34.12 74.79 -2.15
N GLU A 274 -34.16 74.97 -3.47
CA GLU A 274 -33.89 73.91 -4.45
C GLU A 274 -32.47 73.35 -4.28
N ASN A 275 -31.48 74.24 -4.15
CA ASN A 275 -30.07 73.88 -3.93
C ASN A 275 -29.85 73.24 -2.54
N GLU A 276 -30.62 73.62 -1.52
CA GLU A 276 -30.67 72.95 -0.22
C GLU A 276 -31.16 71.50 -0.35
N LEU A 277 -32.29 71.25 -1.05
CA LEU A 277 -32.80 69.90 -1.29
C LEU A 277 -31.82 69.05 -2.13
N LEU A 278 -31.16 69.64 -3.12
CA LEU A 278 -30.11 68.96 -3.92
C LEU A 278 -28.88 68.61 -3.08
N ARG A 279 -28.47 69.46 -2.12
CA ARG A 279 -27.41 69.13 -1.15
C ARG A 279 -27.82 67.99 -0.22
N LEU A 280 -29.10 67.89 0.17
CA LEU A 280 -29.61 66.75 0.93
C LEU A 280 -29.66 65.47 0.08
N GLU A 281 -29.92 65.56 -1.23
CA GLU A 281 -29.78 64.43 -2.16
C GLU A 281 -28.34 63.91 -2.22
N ALA A 282 -27.36 64.80 -2.42
CA ALA A 282 -25.94 64.43 -2.46
C ALA A 282 -25.47 63.76 -1.15
N LYS A 283 -25.92 64.27 0.00
CA LYS A 283 -25.63 63.67 1.32
C LYS A 283 -26.25 62.28 1.47
N PHE A 284 -27.55 62.09 1.14
CA PHE A 284 -28.19 60.77 1.25
C PHE A 284 -27.59 59.76 0.27
N THR A 285 -27.41 60.13 -1.00
CA THR A 285 -26.85 59.23 -2.02
C THR A 285 -25.43 58.81 -1.67
N SER A 286 -24.60 59.71 -1.16
CA SER A 286 -23.28 59.40 -0.59
C SER A 286 -23.38 58.42 0.59
N ARG A 287 -24.29 58.64 1.54
CA ARG A 287 -24.49 57.78 2.72
C ARG A 287 -24.94 56.36 2.33
N VAL A 288 -25.89 56.22 1.41
CA VAL A 288 -26.36 54.92 0.92
C VAL A 288 -25.31 54.22 0.05
N ARG A 289 -24.56 54.95 -0.80
CA ARG A 289 -23.41 54.38 -1.51
C ARG A 289 -22.36 53.83 -0.54
N ARG A 290 -22.07 54.53 0.56
CA ARG A 290 -21.16 54.05 1.62
C ARG A 290 -21.67 52.76 2.30
N GLN A 291 -22.98 52.68 2.57
CA GLN A 291 -23.61 51.48 3.10
C GLN A 291 -23.52 50.29 2.13
N TYR A 292 -23.83 50.49 0.85
CA TYR A 292 -23.65 49.45 -0.17
C TYR A 292 -22.21 48.96 -0.28
N LEU A 293 -21.24 49.88 -0.34
CA LEU A 293 -19.82 49.52 -0.42
C LEU A 293 -19.35 48.72 0.81
N TYR A 294 -19.82 49.07 2.01
CA TYR A 294 -19.55 48.29 3.22
C TYR A 294 -20.20 46.91 3.19
N HIS A 295 -21.48 46.81 2.78
CA HIS A 295 -22.18 45.53 2.68
C HIS A 295 -21.51 44.60 1.66
N ILE A 296 -21.13 45.13 0.49
CA ILE A 296 -20.36 44.40 -0.54
C ILE A 296 -19.00 43.98 0.01
N GLY A 297 -18.28 44.87 0.72
CA GLY A 297 -17.00 44.55 1.35
C GLY A 297 -17.11 43.45 2.42
N ARG A 298 -18.17 43.48 3.24
CA ARG A 298 -18.48 42.43 4.23
C ARG A 298 -18.78 41.11 3.54
N LEU A 299 -19.66 41.09 2.53
CA LEU A 299 -19.96 39.90 1.73
C LEU A 299 -18.71 39.33 1.05
N HIS A 300 -17.86 40.18 0.47
CA HIS A 300 -16.62 39.75 -0.17
C HIS A 300 -15.64 39.15 0.86
N LYS A 301 -15.46 39.77 2.03
CA LYS A 301 -14.64 39.21 3.12
C LYS A 301 -15.19 37.86 3.63
N THR A 302 -16.51 37.71 3.71
CA THR A 302 -17.15 36.43 4.06
C THR A 302 -16.98 35.39 2.97
N SER A 303 -17.10 35.75 1.68
CA SER A 303 -16.85 34.84 0.56
C SER A 303 -15.39 34.41 0.50
N LEU A 304 -14.42 35.32 0.65
CA LEU A 304 -12.99 34.96 0.73
C LEU A 304 -12.72 33.97 1.86
N ARG A 305 -13.36 34.14 3.02
CA ARG A 305 -13.28 33.18 4.11
C ARG A 305 -13.88 31.83 3.73
N LEU A 306 -15.11 31.79 3.22
CA LEU A 306 -15.76 30.53 2.83
C LEU A 306 -14.96 29.78 1.77
N ASN A 307 -14.39 30.48 0.78
CA ASN A 307 -13.53 29.91 -0.24
C ASN A 307 -12.20 29.37 0.34
N ASN A 308 -11.65 30.00 1.39
CA ASN A 308 -10.51 29.47 2.13
C ASN A 308 -10.89 28.22 2.92
N ASP A 309 -11.98 28.28 3.67
CA ASP A 309 -12.49 27.17 4.49
C ASP A 309 -12.82 25.94 3.59
N GLU A 310 -13.33 26.16 2.37
CA GLU A 310 -13.53 25.13 1.32
C GLU A 310 -12.22 24.59 0.72
N ALA A 311 -11.23 25.46 0.45
CA ALA A 311 -9.90 25.03 0.02
C ALA A 311 -9.17 24.18 1.09
N GLU A 312 -9.34 24.53 2.37
CA GLU A 312 -8.87 23.72 3.50
C GLU A 312 -9.56 22.35 3.51
N ILE A 313 -10.89 22.28 3.36
CA ILE A 313 -11.65 21.03 3.24
C ILE A 313 -11.12 20.17 2.08
N HIS A 314 -10.88 20.74 0.89
CA HIS A 314 -10.27 20.01 -0.22
C HIS A 314 -8.86 19.49 0.13
N SER A 315 -8.05 20.25 0.87
CA SER A 315 -6.73 19.80 1.34
C SER A 315 -6.82 18.64 2.34
N PHE A 316 -7.86 18.59 3.19
CA PHE A 316 -8.10 17.47 4.10
C PHE A 316 -8.59 16.24 3.35
N VAL A 317 -9.54 16.39 2.41
CA VAL A 317 -10.03 15.29 1.56
C VAL A 317 -8.88 14.67 0.75
N ASN A 318 -7.97 15.46 0.20
CA ASN A 318 -6.83 14.94 -0.55
C ASN A 318 -5.80 14.24 0.35
N ARG A 319 -5.57 14.73 1.58
CA ARG A 319 -4.75 14.02 2.59
C ARG A 319 -5.37 12.70 3.02
N LEU A 320 -6.68 12.67 3.27
CA LEU A 320 -7.40 11.43 3.60
C LEU A 320 -7.32 10.40 2.45
N LYS A 321 -7.44 10.83 1.19
CA LYS A 321 -7.24 9.95 0.02
C LYS A 321 -5.83 9.36 0.00
N ALA A 322 -4.79 10.19 0.18
CA ALA A 322 -3.40 9.76 0.20
C ALA A 322 -3.09 8.77 1.35
N GLN A 323 -3.62 9.04 2.55
CA GLN A 323 -3.55 8.11 3.68
C GLN A 323 -4.32 6.80 3.41
N THR A 324 -5.49 6.87 2.76
CA THR A 324 -6.26 5.69 2.37
C THR A 324 -5.48 4.81 1.39
N THR A 325 -4.82 5.40 0.37
CA THR A 325 -3.96 4.65 -0.55
C THR A 325 -2.73 4.05 0.15
N GLN A 326 -2.11 4.78 1.09
CA GLN A 326 -0.98 4.26 1.88
C GLN A 326 -1.39 3.09 2.78
N ILE A 327 -2.57 3.16 3.42
CA ILE A 327 -3.11 2.06 4.22
C ILE A 327 -3.40 0.84 3.34
N ALA A 328 -3.96 1.03 2.13
CA ALA A 328 -4.18 -0.05 1.18
C ALA A 328 -2.86 -0.71 0.73
N GLU A 329 -1.84 0.09 0.41
CA GLU A 329 -0.51 -0.39 0.02
C GLU A 329 0.16 -1.18 1.15
N LEU A 330 0.22 -0.62 2.36
CA LEU A 330 0.80 -1.29 3.53
C LEU A 330 0.04 -2.58 3.86
N THR A 331 -1.30 -2.61 3.68
CA THR A 331 -2.11 -3.82 3.85
C THR A 331 -1.77 -4.88 2.79
N ALA A 332 -1.54 -4.47 1.54
CA ALA A 332 -1.09 -5.35 0.47
C ALA A 332 0.30 -5.94 0.77
N GLN A 333 1.28 -5.11 1.13
CA GLN A 333 2.64 -5.54 1.51
C GLN A 333 2.62 -6.51 2.72
N LEU A 334 1.78 -6.25 3.72
CA LEU A 334 1.60 -7.12 4.90
C LEU A 334 0.95 -8.46 4.51
N SER A 335 -0.01 -8.46 3.58
CA SER A 335 -0.61 -9.69 3.06
C SER A 335 0.38 -10.52 2.21
N GLN A 336 1.18 -9.86 1.36
CA GLN A 336 2.23 -10.50 0.55
C GLN A 336 3.27 -11.18 1.45
N THR A 337 3.89 -10.43 2.37
CA THR A 337 4.91 -10.97 3.29
C THR A 337 4.38 -12.12 4.16
N ARG A 338 3.10 -12.10 4.56
CA ARG A 338 2.45 -13.26 5.22
C ARG A 338 2.37 -14.48 4.31
N THR A 339 2.01 -14.32 3.04
CA THR A 339 1.97 -15.46 2.09
C THR A 339 3.36 -15.99 1.77
N GLU A 340 4.36 -15.12 1.64
CA GLU A 340 5.77 -15.51 1.44
C GLU A 340 6.31 -16.29 2.65
N ALA A 341 6.06 -15.81 3.87
CA ALA A 341 6.42 -16.50 5.10
C ALA A 341 5.72 -17.87 5.21
N SER A 342 4.44 -17.96 4.85
CA SER A 342 3.70 -19.23 4.82
C SER A 342 4.30 -20.21 3.78
N GLN A 343 4.64 -19.74 2.59
CA GLN A 343 5.32 -20.55 1.57
C GLN A 343 6.71 -21.01 2.03
N ALA A 344 7.48 -20.15 2.69
CA ALA A 344 8.78 -20.50 3.27
C ALA A 344 8.65 -21.58 4.35
N GLN A 345 7.67 -21.44 5.25
CA GLN A 345 7.34 -22.44 6.26
C GLN A 345 6.93 -23.78 5.63
N GLN A 346 6.08 -23.77 4.59
CA GLN A 346 5.70 -24.99 3.85
C GLN A 346 6.89 -25.65 3.16
N LYS A 347 7.80 -24.88 2.53
CA LYS A 347 9.05 -25.38 1.93
C LYS A 347 9.93 -26.04 2.99
N HIS A 348 10.11 -25.38 4.14
CA HIS A 348 10.89 -25.91 5.26
C HIS A 348 10.29 -27.20 5.85
N VAL A 349 8.97 -27.27 6.04
CA VAL A 349 8.28 -28.49 6.50
C VAL A 349 8.43 -29.64 5.50
N LYS A 350 8.29 -29.38 4.19
CA LYS A 350 8.52 -30.39 3.14
C LYS A 350 9.97 -30.90 3.16
N TRP A 351 10.95 -30.01 3.29
CA TRP A 351 12.37 -30.36 3.37
C TRP A 351 12.70 -31.16 4.65
N GLN A 352 12.13 -30.78 5.80
CA GLN A 352 12.24 -31.59 7.03
C GLN A 352 11.61 -32.99 6.86
N GLY A 353 10.51 -33.09 6.12
CA GLY A 353 9.91 -34.38 5.73
C GLY A 353 10.88 -35.25 4.94
N GLN A 354 11.41 -34.73 3.83
CA GLN A 354 12.41 -35.40 2.98
C GLN A 354 13.68 -35.80 3.75
N LEU A 355 14.13 -34.96 4.69
CA LEU A 355 15.30 -35.27 5.52
C LEU A 355 15.01 -36.40 6.52
N ARG A 356 13.81 -36.42 7.13
CA ARG A 356 13.37 -37.53 7.99
C ARG A 356 13.21 -38.83 7.21
N GLU A 357 12.69 -38.76 5.99
CA GLU A 357 12.54 -39.88 5.06
C GLU A 357 13.89 -40.48 4.65
N LYS A 358 14.88 -39.65 4.27
CA LYS A 358 16.26 -40.12 4.04
C LYS A 358 16.91 -40.71 5.29
N VAL A 359 16.68 -40.13 6.46
CA VAL A 359 17.16 -40.71 7.73
C VAL A 359 16.45 -42.03 8.06
N ALA A 360 15.21 -42.24 7.59
CA ALA A 360 14.54 -43.53 7.70
C ALA A 360 15.13 -44.57 6.73
N SER A 361 15.32 -44.23 5.44
CA SER A 361 15.91 -45.16 4.46
C SER A 361 17.33 -45.56 4.86
N PHE A 362 18.20 -44.62 5.27
CA PHE A 362 19.53 -44.94 5.79
C PHE A 362 19.52 -45.79 7.07
N ARG A 363 18.44 -45.78 7.86
CA ARG A 363 18.28 -46.68 9.02
C ARG A 363 17.82 -48.06 8.59
N GLU A 364 16.94 -48.16 7.60
CA GLU A 364 16.47 -49.41 7.02
C GLU A 364 17.59 -50.13 6.25
N GLU A 365 18.30 -49.43 5.39
CA GLU A 365 19.54 -49.90 4.73
C GLU A 365 20.57 -50.35 5.78
N LYS A 366 20.80 -49.57 6.85
CA LYS A 366 21.71 -49.99 7.92
C LYS A 366 21.23 -51.27 8.61
N ALA A 367 19.92 -51.46 8.78
CA ALA A 367 19.37 -52.69 9.36
C ALA A 367 19.55 -53.88 8.42
N THR A 368 19.31 -53.74 7.10
CA THR A 368 19.57 -54.83 6.13
C THR A 368 21.04 -55.20 6.09
N TRP A 369 21.96 -54.23 5.96
CA TRP A 369 23.42 -54.46 6.05
C TRP A 369 23.83 -55.13 7.36
N GLN A 370 23.19 -54.80 8.50
CA GLN A 370 23.45 -55.48 9.77
C GLN A 370 22.96 -56.93 9.78
N THR A 371 21.80 -57.23 9.19
CA THR A 371 21.31 -58.62 9.05
C THR A 371 22.13 -59.45 8.08
N GLU A 372 22.59 -58.88 6.96
CA GLU A 372 23.48 -59.56 6.01
C GLU A 372 24.86 -59.81 6.63
N ALA A 373 25.43 -58.83 7.32
CA ALA A 373 26.70 -59.01 8.05
C ALA A 373 26.56 -60.05 9.19
N ALA A 374 25.39 -60.20 9.80
CA ALA A 374 25.13 -61.28 10.76
C ALA A 374 25.04 -62.64 10.05
N ARG A 375 24.34 -62.72 8.90
CA ARG A 375 24.22 -63.95 8.08
C ARG A 375 25.59 -64.44 7.61
N ILE A 376 26.39 -63.57 7.00
CA ILE A 376 27.73 -63.89 6.50
C ILE A 376 28.68 -64.33 7.63
N ARG A 377 28.55 -63.77 8.85
CA ARG A 377 29.31 -64.23 10.02
C ARG A 377 28.90 -65.63 10.48
N ALA A 378 27.61 -65.97 10.40
CA ALA A 378 27.12 -67.32 10.68
C ALA A 378 27.62 -68.32 9.62
N GLU A 379 27.47 -68.00 8.33
CA GLU A 379 28.00 -68.78 7.20
C GLU A 379 29.51 -69.02 7.33
N LEU A 380 30.29 -68.00 7.69
CA LEU A 380 31.74 -68.11 7.93
C LEU A 380 32.05 -68.99 9.16
N SER A 381 31.26 -68.89 10.23
CA SER A 381 31.43 -69.72 11.42
C SER A 381 31.16 -71.20 11.13
N GLU A 382 30.15 -71.49 10.30
CA GLU A 382 29.81 -72.85 9.85
C GLU A 382 30.89 -73.41 8.89
N ALA A 383 31.38 -72.58 7.96
CA ALA A 383 32.51 -72.92 7.10
C ALA A 383 33.79 -73.19 7.90
N HIS A 384 34.07 -72.42 8.96
CA HIS A 384 35.19 -72.70 9.86
C HIS A 384 34.99 -73.99 10.67
N ALA A 385 33.77 -74.31 11.09
CA ALA A 385 33.47 -75.56 11.80
C ALA A 385 33.66 -76.79 10.90
N THR A 386 33.19 -76.74 9.65
CA THR A 386 33.36 -77.84 8.67
C THR A 386 34.82 -77.97 8.21
N VAL A 387 35.55 -76.87 8.00
CA VAL A 387 37.01 -76.93 7.76
C VAL A 387 37.77 -77.47 8.98
N LYS A 388 37.26 -77.29 10.21
CA LYS A 388 37.83 -77.90 11.41
C LYS A 388 37.60 -79.41 11.42
N SER A 389 36.37 -79.90 11.20
CA SER A 389 36.11 -81.36 11.19
C SER A 389 36.88 -82.06 10.07
N GLN A 390 36.93 -81.49 8.87
CA GLN A 390 37.74 -82.00 7.76
C GLN A 390 39.24 -82.06 8.08
N ARG A 391 39.77 -81.13 8.89
CA ARG A 391 41.16 -81.18 9.36
C ARG A 391 41.40 -82.29 10.39
N GLU A 392 40.40 -82.56 11.24
CA GLU A 392 40.43 -83.64 12.22
C GLU A 392 40.35 -85.00 11.52
N GLU A 393 39.41 -85.19 10.59
CA GLU A 393 39.32 -86.35 9.68
C GLU A 393 40.63 -86.58 8.89
N LEU A 394 41.19 -85.52 8.30
CA LEU A 394 42.48 -85.61 7.58
C LEU A 394 43.67 -85.92 8.50
N ALA A 395 43.60 -85.61 9.80
CA ALA A 395 44.61 -86.01 10.76
C ALA A 395 44.51 -87.50 11.12
N GLU A 396 43.29 -88.02 11.27
CA GLU A 396 43.03 -89.46 11.44
C GLU A 396 43.51 -90.26 10.23
N VAL A 397 43.10 -89.89 9.01
CA VAL A 397 43.54 -90.56 7.76
C VAL A 397 45.06 -90.49 7.58
N LYS A 398 45.72 -89.39 7.96
CA LYS A 398 47.20 -89.31 7.95
C LYS A 398 47.84 -90.26 8.97
N ASN A 399 47.26 -90.39 10.17
CA ASN A 399 47.71 -91.32 11.20
C ASN A 399 47.54 -92.78 10.75
N GLU A 400 46.41 -93.12 10.11
CA GLU A 400 46.22 -94.45 9.49
C GLU A 400 47.22 -94.73 8.37
N ARG A 401 47.44 -93.77 7.46
CA ARG A 401 48.47 -93.89 6.42
C ARG A 401 49.87 -94.09 7.01
N PHE A 402 50.20 -93.42 8.12
CA PHE A 402 51.48 -93.61 8.82
C PHE A 402 51.60 -95.00 9.47
N LYS A 403 50.54 -95.51 10.11
CA LYS A 403 50.48 -96.89 10.62
C LYS A 403 50.67 -97.93 9.50
N LEU A 404 50.06 -97.71 8.34
CA LEU A 404 50.24 -98.57 7.16
C LEU A 404 51.66 -98.47 6.58
N GLN A 405 52.23 -97.27 6.50
CA GLN A 405 53.59 -97.04 6.01
C GLN A 405 54.63 -97.72 6.91
N ASN A 406 54.47 -97.67 8.24
CA ASN A 406 55.37 -98.37 9.16
C ASN A 406 55.27 -99.90 9.03
N ARG A 407 54.07 -100.45 8.77
CA ARG A 407 53.92 -101.89 8.46
C ARG A 407 54.62 -102.28 7.16
N LEU A 408 54.66 -101.38 6.17
CA LEU A 408 55.36 -101.60 4.91
C LEU A 408 56.89 -101.64 5.11
N THR A 409 57.45 -100.68 5.85
CA THR A 409 58.90 -100.64 6.13
C THR A 409 59.36 -101.76 7.07
N GLU A 410 58.49 -102.26 7.96
CA GLU A 410 58.75 -103.45 8.76
C GLU A 410 58.72 -104.76 7.93
N ALA A 411 57.96 -104.78 6.82
CA ALA A 411 57.91 -105.91 5.91
C ALA A 411 59.10 -105.96 4.94
N GLU A 412 59.66 -104.80 4.55
CA GLU A 412 60.74 -104.70 3.59
C GLU A 412 62.00 -105.54 3.91
N PRO A 413 62.59 -105.52 5.12
CA PRO A 413 63.75 -106.36 5.44
C PRO A 413 63.41 -107.86 5.44
N LYS A 414 62.16 -108.22 5.77
CA LYS A 414 61.70 -109.63 5.74
C LYS A 414 61.67 -110.16 4.31
N ILE A 415 61.28 -109.33 3.34
CA ILE A 415 61.33 -109.64 1.90
C ILE A 415 62.79 -109.75 1.42
N ARG A 416 63.68 -108.82 1.83
CA ARG A 416 65.10 -108.88 1.46
C ARG A 416 65.77 -110.16 1.93
N HIS A 417 65.53 -110.60 3.16
CA HIS A 417 66.04 -111.88 3.68
C HIS A 417 65.53 -113.09 2.88
N ILE A 418 64.29 -113.07 2.39
CA ILE A 418 63.78 -114.15 1.50
C ILE A 418 64.59 -114.19 0.20
N SER A 419 64.86 -113.05 -0.44
CA SER A 419 65.72 -113.01 -1.65
C SER A 419 67.18 -113.42 -1.38
N ASP A 420 67.71 -113.14 -0.19
CA ASP A 420 69.04 -113.62 0.22
C ASP A 420 69.05 -115.16 0.37
N TYR A 421 68.02 -115.74 1.00
CA TYR A 421 67.87 -117.19 1.13
C TYR A 421 67.70 -117.88 -0.22
N GLU A 422 66.89 -117.34 -1.13
CA GLU A 422 66.77 -117.85 -2.50
C GLU A 422 68.12 -117.86 -3.24
N THR A 423 68.88 -116.77 -3.11
CA THR A 423 70.19 -116.63 -3.75
C THR A 423 71.19 -117.64 -3.19
N ARG A 424 71.18 -117.88 -1.87
CA ARG A 424 72.03 -118.86 -1.22
C ARG A 424 71.64 -120.31 -1.54
N MET A 425 70.35 -120.57 -1.74
CA MET A 425 69.85 -121.88 -2.21
C MET A 425 70.28 -122.18 -3.65
N LYS A 426 70.29 -121.17 -4.53
CA LYS A 426 70.83 -121.29 -5.91
C LYS A 426 72.32 -121.65 -5.89
N GLN A 427 73.12 -120.93 -5.09
CA GLN A 427 74.57 -121.18 -4.95
C GLN A 427 74.89 -122.61 -4.44
N LEU A 428 74.14 -123.10 -3.46
CA LEU A 428 74.29 -124.49 -2.97
C LEU A 428 73.97 -125.50 -4.09
N THR A 429 72.91 -125.26 -4.86
CA THR A 429 72.50 -126.12 -5.98
C THR A 429 73.57 -126.19 -7.08
N GLU A 430 74.19 -125.05 -7.44
CA GLU A 430 75.30 -125.01 -8.40
C GLU A 430 76.56 -125.72 -7.87
N SER A 431 76.88 -125.56 -6.58
CA SER A 431 78.02 -126.25 -5.97
C SER A 431 77.87 -127.77 -5.97
N GLN A 432 76.64 -128.27 -5.80
CA GLN A 432 76.33 -129.69 -5.82
C GLN A 432 76.42 -130.27 -7.24
N ARG A 433 75.88 -129.56 -8.24
CA ARG A 433 76.00 -129.94 -9.66
C ARG A 433 77.46 -130.07 -10.12
N LEU A 434 78.32 -129.12 -9.75
CA LEU A 434 79.74 -129.17 -10.13
C LEU A 434 80.45 -130.40 -9.54
N TRP A 435 80.02 -130.85 -8.36
CA TRP A 435 80.52 -132.06 -7.71
C TRP A 435 80.09 -133.33 -8.46
N ASP A 436 78.83 -133.39 -8.90
CA ASP A 436 78.31 -134.49 -9.73
C ASP A 436 79.04 -134.58 -11.09
N ASP A 437 79.29 -133.45 -11.76
CA ASP A 437 80.05 -133.37 -13.01
C ASP A 437 81.50 -133.90 -12.85
N ASP A 438 82.17 -133.61 -11.73
CA ASP A 438 83.53 -134.11 -11.46
C ASP A 438 83.56 -135.60 -11.07
N VAL A 439 82.60 -136.08 -10.28
CA VAL A 439 82.44 -137.53 -10.01
C VAL A 439 82.21 -138.30 -11.32
N GLN A 440 81.47 -137.71 -12.28
CA GLN A 440 81.25 -138.33 -13.58
C GLN A 440 82.51 -138.31 -14.46
N ARG A 441 83.32 -137.24 -14.42
CA ARG A 441 84.65 -137.21 -15.06
C ARG A 441 85.58 -138.32 -14.53
N CYS A 442 85.59 -138.57 -13.22
CA CYS A 442 86.37 -139.68 -12.64
C CYS A 442 85.91 -141.07 -13.10
N LYS A 443 84.61 -141.29 -13.33
CA LYS A 443 84.11 -142.57 -13.87
C LYS A 443 84.51 -142.80 -15.33
N ASN A 444 84.43 -141.76 -16.17
CA ASN A 444 84.77 -141.87 -17.58
C ASN A 444 86.26 -142.21 -17.77
N ALA A 445 87.15 -141.58 -17.00
CA ALA A 445 88.58 -141.88 -17.01
C ALA A 445 88.91 -143.33 -16.57
N LEU A 446 88.07 -143.95 -15.75
CA LEU A 446 88.19 -145.36 -15.36
C LEU A 446 87.86 -146.30 -16.54
N GLN A 447 86.78 -146.02 -17.26
CA GLN A 447 86.31 -146.84 -18.40
C GLN A 447 87.29 -146.79 -19.59
N GLU A 448 87.91 -145.63 -19.86
CA GLU A 448 88.93 -145.51 -20.90
C GLU A 448 90.19 -146.35 -20.58
N ALA A 449 90.57 -146.45 -19.30
CA ALA A 449 91.69 -147.28 -18.85
C ALA A 449 91.42 -148.80 -18.96
N GLU A 450 90.16 -149.23 -18.84
CA GLU A 450 89.75 -150.62 -19.05
C GLU A 450 89.66 -150.98 -20.54
N ALA A 451 89.11 -150.08 -21.36
CA ALA A 451 89.08 -150.24 -22.82
C ALA A 451 90.49 -150.34 -23.45
N ALA A 452 91.48 -149.67 -22.86
CA ALA A 452 92.88 -149.80 -23.25
C ALA A 452 93.48 -151.18 -22.96
N LYS A 453 93.04 -151.88 -21.89
CA LYS A 453 93.49 -153.25 -21.58
C LYS A 453 92.87 -154.30 -22.49
N ALA A 454 91.59 -154.14 -22.86
CA ALA A 454 90.91 -155.10 -23.74
C ALA A 454 91.62 -155.23 -25.11
N LYS A 455 92.00 -154.10 -25.73
CA LYS A 455 92.64 -154.06 -27.05
C LYS A 455 94.05 -154.66 -27.11
N VAL A 456 94.66 -155.00 -25.97
CA VAL A 456 95.97 -155.68 -25.89
C VAL A 456 95.83 -157.21 -25.95
N HIS A 457 94.66 -157.78 -25.62
CA HIS A 457 94.46 -159.23 -25.58
C HIS A 457 93.92 -159.84 -26.88
N GLU A 458 93.19 -159.08 -27.70
CA GLU A 458 92.44 -159.63 -28.84
C GLU A 458 93.25 -159.72 -30.15
N SER A 459 94.49 -159.21 -30.17
CA SER A 459 95.38 -159.19 -31.35
C SER A 459 96.68 -160.00 -31.18
N GLN A 460 96.75 -160.88 -30.17
CA GLN A 460 97.87 -161.83 -29.96
C GLN A 460 97.50 -163.29 -30.29
N ALA A 461 96.67 -163.51 -31.30
CA ALA A 461 96.34 -164.85 -31.80
C ALA A 461 96.54 -164.95 -33.32
N ILE A 462 97.32 -165.97 -33.72
CA ILE A 462 97.58 -166.47 -35.10
C ILE A 462 98.68 -165.70 -35.88
N ASN A 463 99.61 -166.49 -36.44
CA ASN A 463 100.81 -166.14 -37.24
C ASN A 463 101.99 -165.56 -36.42
N LEU A 464 103.09 -166.27 -36.17
CA LEU A 464 103.67 -167.46 -36.84
C LEU A 464 104.13 -167.17 -38.28
N LEU A 465 105.34 -167.65 -38.61
CA LEU A 465 106.20 -167.28 -39.76
C LEU A 465 106.96 -165.94 -39.66
N GLU A 466 108.24 -166.09 -39.97
CA GLU A 466 109.32 -165.14 -40.19
C GLU A 466 108.90 -163.79 -40.84
N ARG A 467 109.56 -162.65 -40.61
CA ARG A 467 110.92 -162.39 -41.16
C ARG A 467 111.49 -161.01 -40.77
N LYS A 468 112.51 -161.01 -39.91
CA LYS A 468 113.78 -160.22 -39.96
C LYS A 468 113.78 -158.75 -40.49
N VAL A 469 114.35 -157.85 -39.66
CA VAL A 469 115.40 -156.84 -40.02
C VAL A 469 114.93 -155.53 -40.74
N PRO A 470 115.46 -154.31 -40.43
CA PRO A 470 116.09 -153.81 -39.18
C PRO A 470 115.99 -152.25 -38.89
N VAL A 471 116.56 -151.81 -37.75
CA VAL A 471 117.52 -150.66 -37.55
C VAL A 471 117.23 -149.16 -37.93
N ASN A 472 117.67 -148.28 -37.01
CA ASN A 472 118.18 -146.88 -37.10
C ASN A 472 117.32 -145.58 -37.04
N ASN A 473 117.79 -144.71 -36.11
CA ASN A 473 118.10 -143.26 -36.16
C ASN A 473 117.03 -142.14 -36.22
N ASP A 474 117.31 -141.12 -35.38
CA ASP A 474 117.33 -139.65 -35.55
C ASP A 474 116.24 -138.94 -36.41
N ASN A 475 115.76 -137.72 -36.10
CA ASN A 475 116.52 -136.54 -35.66
C ASN A 475 115.59 -135.33 -35.30
N ARG A 476 115.99 -134.45 -34.35
CA ARG A 476 115.68 -132.97 -34.28
C ARG A 476 114.19 -132.48 -34.25
N ALA A 477 113.83 -131.21 -33.99
CA ALA A 477 114.48 -129.95 -33.53
C ALA A 477 113.41 -129.01 -32.85
N GLU A 478 113.66 -128.37 -31.69
CA GLU A 478 114.16 -126.99 -31.41
C GLU A 478 113.13 -125.81 -31.27
N ASN A 479 112.98 -125.26 -30.04
CA ASN A 479 112.83 -123.84 -29.60
C ASN A 479 112.49 -123.76 -28.07
N ARG A 480 112.71 -122.74 -27.19
CA ARG A 480 113.20 -121.32 -27.19
C ARG A 480 112.13 -120.23 -27.46
N ARG A 481 112.09 -119.01 -26.87
CA ARG A 481 112.70 -118.28 -25.71
C ARG A 481 111.90 -116.93 -25.50
N ALA A 482 111.95 -116.10 -24.43
CA ALA A 482 112.24 -116.26 -22.98
C ALA A 482 112.15 -114.92 -22.16
N SER A 483 111.67 -114.98 -20.89
CA SER A 483 112.02 -114.11 -19.72
C SER A 483 111.37 -112.68 -19.57
N PRO A 484 111.67 -111.80 -18.55
CA PRO A 484 110.65 -111.31 -17.58
C PRO A 484 110.81 -109.82 -17.06
N THR A 485 110.41 -109.53 -15.80
CA THR A 485 110.87 -108.48 -14.81
C THR A 485 109.90 -107.33 -14.40
N LEU A 486 110.36 -106.34 -13.59
CA LEU A 486 109.62 -105.61 -12.51
C LEU A 486 109.72 -104.06 -12.59
N THR A 487 108.92 -103.35 -11.73
CA THR A 487 109.19 -102.09 -10.96
C THR A 487 108.30 -100.82 -11.15
N THR A 488 107.67 -100.40 -10.02
CA THR A 488 107.57 -99.06 -9.35
C THR A 488 107.29 -97.74 -10.12
N THR A 489 106.29 -96.93 -9.67
CA THR A 489 106.37 -95.51 -9.15
C THR A 489 105.10 -94.61 -9.34
N ALA A 490 104.99 -93.59 -8.46
CA ALA A 490 104.37 -92.25 -8.65
C ALA A 490 102.84 -91.99 -8.51
N ALA A 491 102.55 -90.73 -8.12
CA ALA A 491 101.25 -90.05 -7.93
C ALA A 491 101.51 -88.50 -7.95
N PRO A 492 100.61 -87.60 -7.50
CA PRO A 492 99.34 -87.18 -8.11
C PRO A 492 99.27 -85.66 -8.44
N LYS A 493 98.27 -85.21 -9.21
CA LYS A 493 97.86 -83.80 -9.45
C LYS A 493 96.39 -83.73 -9.92
N ASP A 494 95.60 -82.67 -9.74
CA ASP A 494 95.68 -81.58 -8.77
C ASP A 494 94.26 -81.00 -8.49
N LEU A 495 94.00 -80.78 -7.20
CA LEU A 495 93.38 -79.64 -6.50
C LEU A 495 92.65 -78.49 -7.24
N GLU A 496 92.96 -78.20 -8.50
CA GLU A 496 92.62 -76.94 -9.18
C GLU A 496 91.11 -76.73 -9.36
N VAL A 497 90.36 -77.83 -9.53
CA VAL A 497 88.88 -77.83 -9.62
C VAL A 497 88.22 -77.41 -8.30
N TYR A 498 88.78 -77.83 -7.16
CA TYR A 498 88.21 -77.49 -5.84
C TYR A 498 88.50 -76.04 -5.43
N VAL A 499 89.67 -75.49 -5.80
CA VAL A 499 89.99 -74.08 -5.56
C VAL A 499 89.05 -73.17 -6.36
N ASN A 500 88.86 -73.43 -7.66
CA ASN A 500 87.93 -72.65 -8.48
C ASN A 500 86.48 -72.70 -7.96
N LEU A 501 86.02 -73.85 -7.46
CA LEU A 501 84.67 -74.00 -6.89
C LEU A 501 84.50 -73.17 -5.59
N LEU A 502 85.55 -73.10 -4.76
CA LEU A 502 85.56 -72.31 -3.53
C LEU A 502 85.65 -70.80 -3.78
N GLU A 503 86.42 -70.35 -4.78
CA GLU A 503 86.43 -68.93 -5.18
C GLU A 503 85.10 -68.47 -5.78
N GLN A 504 84.43 -69.33 -6.57
CA GLN A 504 83.08 -69.04 -7.07
C GLN A 504 82.04 -69.00 -5.94
N ALA A 505 82.14 -69.89 -4.95
CA ALA A 505 81.29 -69.85 -3.77
C ALA A 505 81.50 -68.56 -2.97
N LYS A 506 82.76 -68.14 -2.78
CA LYS A 506 83.10 -66.96 -1.99
C LYS A 506 82.66 -65.65 -2.65
N LYS A 507 82.89 -65.45 -3.96
CA LYS A 507 82.38 -64.27 -4.66
C LYS A 507 80.86 -64.11 -4.50
N ARG A 508 80.13 -65.22 -4.54
CA ARG A 508 78.68 -65.23 -4.42
C ARG A 508 78.18 -64.91 -3.00
N THR A 509 78.95 -65.19 -1.95
CA THR A 509 78.64 -64.69 -0.60
C THR A 509 78.98 -63.21 -0.46
N ASP A 510 80.12 -62.77 -0.99
CA ASP A 510 80.57 -61.37 -0.92
C ASP A 510 79.59 -60.43 -1.67
N GLU A 511 78.99 -60.89 -2.78
CA GLU A 511 77.91 -60.21 -3.51
C GLU A 511 76.60 -60.13 -2.71
N LEU A 512 76.19 -61.23 -2.05
CA LEU A 512 74.94 -61.29 -1.26
C LEU A 512 75.02 -60.52 0.07
N GLU A 513 76.19 -60.41 0.70
CA GLU A 513 76.39 -59.51 1.84
C GLU A 513 76.26 -58.04 1.40
N ARG A 514 76.75 -57.70 0.20
CA ARG A 514 76.64 -56.35 -0.34
C ARG A 514 75.19 -55.98 -0.70
N GLU A 515 74.43 -56.86 -1.34
CA GLU A 515 73.00 -56.60 -1.60
C GLU A 515 72.19 -56.42 -0.30
N ASN A 516 72.48 -57.20 0.77
CA ASN A 516 71.84 -57.01 2.07
C ASN A 516 72.21 -55.66 2.73
N LEU A 517 73.47 -55.22 2.61
CA LEU A 517 73.91 -53.92 3.12
C LEU A 517 73.29 -52.74 2.36
N GLU A 518 73.07 -52.87 1.06
CA GLU A 518 72.37 -51.85 0.27
C GLU A 518 70.86 -51.84 0.58
N ALA A 519 70.23 -53.02 0.77
CA ALA A 519 68.83 -53.12 1.17
C ALA A 519 68.56 -52.55 2.58
N SER A 520 69.47 -52.76 3.54
CA SER A 520 69.28 -52.31 4.93
C SER A 520 69.37 -50.79 5.11
N ASN A 521 69.95 -50.05 4.16
CA ASN A 521 70.08 -48.58 4.23
C ASN A 521 68.86 -47.83 3.64
N ILE A 522 67.83 -48.55 3.17
CA ILE A 522 66.65 -47.95 2.49
C ILE A 522 65.43 -47.81 3.45
N VAL A 523 65.52 -48.33 4.68
CA VAL A 523 64.37 -48.46 5.59
C VAL A 523 64.22 -47.29 6.58
N ASP A 524 65.32 -46.67 7.03
CA ASP A 524 65.30 -45.62 8.06
C ASP A 524 65.28 -44.20 7.45
N GLY A 525 64.16 -43.82 6.82
CA GLY A 525 63.86 -42.45 6.40
C GLY A 525 62.57 -41.94 7.08
N GLU A 526 62.67 -40.90 7.92
CA GLU A 526 61.52 -40.38 8.68
C GLU A 526 60.42 -39.76 7.78
N PRO A 527 59.13 -39.86 8.18
CA PRO A 527 58.01 -39.32 7.42
C PRO A 527 57.89 -37.79 7.58
N ASP A 528 57.87 -37.07 6.46
CA ASP A 528 57.71 -35.61 6.43
C ASP A 528 56.31 -35.17 6.90
N LYS A 529 56.25 -34.00 7.55
CA LYS A 529 55.07 -33.46 8.25
C LYS A 529 54.64 -32.12 7.65
N SER A 530 53.77 -32.15 6.65
CA SER A 530 53.06 -30.95 6.21
C SER A 530 51.66 -31.23 5.67
N PHE A 531 50.64 -31.00 6.50
CA PHE A 531 49.39 -30.34 6.10
C PHE A 531 48.60 -29.95 7.36
N ILE A 532 48.65 -28.65 7.69
CA ILE A 532 47.85 -28.03 8.74
C ILE A 532 46.61 -27.41 8.07
N PHE A 533 45.43 -27.58 8.68
CA PHE A 533 44.27 -26.73 8.41
C PHE A 533 44.34 -25.50 9.33
N GLU A 534 44.15 -24.32 8.77
CA GLU A 534 43.73 -23.12 9.52
C GLU A 534 42.19 -23.00 9.48
N ASP A 535 41.62 -22.20 10.38
CA ASP A 535 40.17 -22.05 10.65
C ASP A 535 39.36 -21.33 9.54
#